data_AF-A0A943B7T1-F1
#
_entry.id   AF-A0A943B7T1-F1
#
_cell.length_a   1.000
_cell.length_b   1.000
_cell.length_c   1.000
_cell.angle_alpha   90.00
_cell.angle_beta   90.00
_cell.angle_gamma   90.00
#
_symmetry.space_group_name_H-M   'P 1'
#
loop_
_entity.id
_entity.type
_entity.pdbx_description
1 polymer ?
#
loop_
_entity_poly.entity_id
_entity_poly.type
_entity_poly.pdbx_seq_one_letter_code
_entity_poly.pdbx_strand_id
1 'polypeptide(L)'
;MIKVKIDKNKKGEPNFKLHFKKINEKEERLLKRALMEGREIKGSFKYEIPLRFFMPIIRNIKKENLKIDRYSKNTFYEFSDRYDEKYYYSFEINAKYMKKWRQEECPDIFKVEIDSETLELKKEVIFKKIDRRIKDA
;
A
#
# COMPACT_ATOMS: atom_id res chain seq x y z
N MET A 1 -13.81 5.81 14.58
CA MET A 1 -13.58 6.03 13.14
C MET A 1 -12.09 6.17 12.87
N ILE A 2 -11.62 5.32 11.96
CA ILE A 2 -10.26 5.23 11.46
C ILE A 2 -10.20 6.00 10.14
N LYS A 3 -9.24 6.91 10.03
CA LYS A 3 -9.00 7.70 8.83
C LYS A 3 -7.64 7.32 8.26
N VAL A 4 -7.61 7.04 6.97
CA VAL A 4 -6.44 6.60 6.22
C VAL A 4 -6.09 7.57 5.11
N LYS A 5 -4.81 7.68 4.78
CA LYS A 5 -4.33 8.46 3.63
C LYS A 5 -3.07 7.84 3.05
N ILE A 6 -3.03 7.68 1.73
CA ILE A 6 -1.79 7.45 0.98
C ILE A 6 -1.32 8.80 0.46
N ASP A 7 -0.08 9.17 0.75
CA ASP A 7 0.49 10.48 0.42
C ASP A 7 1.89 10.35 -0.16
N LYS A 8 2.46 11.46 -0.65
CA LYS A 8 3.86 11.52 -1.08
C LYS A 8 4.76 11.87 0.11
N ASN A 9 5.81 11.09 0.32
CA ASN A 9 6.89 11.46 1.22
C ASN A 9 7.84 12.48 0.56
N LYS A 10 8.87 12.95 1.28
CA LYS A 10 9.85 13.93 0.77
C LYS A 10 10.62 13.44 -0.48
N LYS A 11 10.68 12.14 -0.72
CA LYS A 11 11.31 11.50 -1.89
C LYS A 11 10.32 11.24 -3.02
N GLY A 12 9.05 11.66 -2.88
CA GLY A 12 7.97 11.40 -3.84
C GLY A 12 7.44 9.96 -3.80
N GLU A 13 7.90 9.12 -2.87
CA GLU A 13 7.48 7.73 -2.72
C GLU A 13 6.19 7.66 -1.87
N PRO A 14 5.32 6.65 -2.10
CA PRO A 14 4.10 6.48 -1.30
C PRO A 14 4.39 6.29 0.19
N ASN A 15 3.62 6.94 1.05
CA ASN A 15 3.56 6.63 2.47
C ASN A 15 2.14 6.49 2.98
N PHE A 16 1.97 5.60 3.96
CA PHE A 16 0.66 5.30 4.54
C PHE A 16 0.48 6.02 5.87
N LYS A 17 -0.52 6.88 5.96
CA LYS A 17 -0.85 7.62 7.18
C LYS A 17 -2.16 7.14 7.78
N LEU A 18 -2.18 7.03 9.11
CA LEU A 18 -3.31 6.55 9.88
C LEU A 18 -3.65 7.53 11.01
N HIS A 19 -4.94 7.75 11.23
CA HIS A 19 -5.47 8.48 12.38
C HIS A 19 -6.69 7.73 12.92
N PHE A 20 -6.86 7.71 14.23
CA PHE A 20 -8.08 7.24 14.85
C PHE A 20 -8.31 7.96 16.18
N LYS A 21 -9.59 8.18 16.53
CA LYS A 21 -10.01 8.75 17.81
C LYS A 21 -10.35 7.66 18.83
N LYS A 22 -11.24 6.74 18.44
CA LYS A 22 -11.68 5.59 19.22
C LYS A 22 -11.80 4.40 18.26
N ILE A 23 -11.24 3.28 18.67
CA ILE A 23 -11.28 1.97 17.97
C ILE A 23 -11.75 0.92 18.97
N ASN A 24 -12.34 -0.16 18.47
CA ASN A 24 -12.72 -1.31 19.31
C ASN A 24 -11.57 -2.32 19.44
N GLU A 25 -11.74 -3.32 20.31
CA GLU A 25 -10.72 -4.34 20.56
C GLU A 25 -10.30 -5.12 19.31
N LYS A 26 -11.24 -5.39 18.39
CA LYS A 26 -10.95 -6.08 17.12
C LYS A 26 -10.06 -5.22 16.22
N GLU A 27 -10.37 -3.94 16.09
CA GLU A 27 -9.60 -2.96 15.33
C GLU A 27 -8.22 -2.74 15.95
N GLU A 28 -8.12 -2.71 17.28
CA GLU A 28 -6.85 -2.60 17.99
C GLU A 28 -5.94 -3.80 17.70
N ARG A 29 -6.47 -5.02 17.80
CA ARG A 29 -5.72 -6.25 17.47
C ARG A 29 -5.22 -6.23 16.01
N LEU A 30 -6.07 -5.79 15.07
CA LEU A 30 -5.72 -5.67 13.65
C LEU A 30 -4.60 -4.65 13.42
N LEU A 31 -4.68 -3.49 14.08
CA LEU A 31 -3.73 -2.39 13.90
C LEU A 31 -2.43 -2.57 14.69
N LYS A 32 -2.41 -3.41 15.73
CA LYS A 32 -1.28 -3.57 16.66
C LYS A 32 0.06 -3.72 15.94
N ARG A 33 0.16 -4.68 15.00
CA ARG A 33 1.41 -4.92 14.26
C ARG A 33 1.78 -3.74 13.36
N ALA A 34 0.79 -3.14 12.69
CA ALA A 34 1.01 -1.97 11.84
C ALA A 34 1.53 -0.76 12.63
N LEU A 35 1.05 -0.57 13.86
CA LEU A 35 1.48 0.49 14.76
C LEU A 35 2.87 0.21 15.36
N MET A 36 3.16 -1.04 15.74
CA MET A 36 4.48 -1.43 16.24
C MET A 36 5.60 -1.22 15.22
N GLU A 37 5.32 -1.50 13.94
CA GLU A 37 6.28 -1.28 12.84
C GLU A 37 6.20 0.13 12.23
N GLY A 38 5.20 0.90 12.65
CA GLY A 38 5.02 2.28 12.23
C GLY A 38 5.83 3.24 13.07
N ARG A 39 5.63 4.52 12.81
CA ARG A 39 6.15 5.62 13.61
C ARG A 39 5.05 6.62 13.92
N GLU A 40 5.14 7.22 15.10
CA GLU A 40 4.31 8.38 15.42
C GLU A 40 4.78 9.62 14.68
N ILE A 41 3.82 10.42 14.21
CA ILE A 41 4.04 11.65 13.48
C ILE A 41 3.14 12.76 14.05
N LYS A 42 3.58 14.02 13.89
CA LYS A 42 2.80 15.19 14.27
C LYS A 42 1.88 15.63 13.12
N GLY A 43 0.70 16.14 13.46
CA GLY A 43 -0.25 16.75 12.52
C GLY A 43 -1.62 16.08 12.52
N SER A 44 -2.34 16.18 11.40
CA SER A 44 -3.71 15.65 11.26
C SER A 44 -3.77 14.11 11.29
N PHE A 45 -2.65 13.45 10.99
CA PHE A 45 -2.48 12.00 11.13
C PHE A 45 -1.50 11.71 12.25
N LYS A 46 -1.73 10.62 12.98
CA LYS A 46 -0.95 10.26 14.18
C LYS A 46 0.17 9.28 13.88
N TYR A 47 -0.04 8.40 12.89
CA TYR A 47 0.91 7.34 12.56
C TYR A 47 1.24 7.36 11.08
N GLU A 48 2.49 7.04 10.78
CA GLU A 48 2.94 6.59 9.46
C GLU A 48 3.34 5.12 9.58
N ILE A 49 2.67 4.25 8.84
CA ILE A 49 2.82 2.79 8.95
C ILE A 49 3.29 2.20 7.61
N PRO A 50 3.82 0.96 7.58
CA PRO A 50 4.20 0.32 6.33
C PRO A 50 3.02 0.13 5.37
N LEU A 51 3.21 0.47 4.09
CA LEU A 51 2.13 0.47 3.08
C LEU A 51 1.54 -0.94 2.82
N ARG A 52 2.29 -2.02 3.09
CA ARG A 52 1.79 -3.41 3.00
C ARG A 52 0.58 -3.69 3.89
N PHE A 53 0.38 -2.89 4.95
CA PHE A 53 -0.81 -2.99 5.80
C PHE A 53 -2.04 -2.33 5.19
N PHE A 54 -1.92 -1.58 4.09
CA PHE A 54 -3.04 -0.90 3.45
C PHE A 54 -4.16 -1.87 3.08
N MET A 55 -3.87 -2.85 2.22
CA MET A 55 -4.86 -3.83 1.78
C MET A 55 -5.50 -4.60 2.95
N PRO A 56 -4.74 -5.17 3.91
CA PRO A 56 -5.31 -5.80 5.10
C PRO A 56 -6.23 -4.88 5.92
N ILE A 57 -5.84 -3.62 6.14
CA ILE A 57 -6.61 -2.66 6.95
C ILE A 57 -7.94 -2.34 6.27
N ILE A 58 -7.92 -1.99 4.98
CA ILE A 58 -9.14 -1.65 4.25
C ILE A 58 -10.10 -2.84 4.18
N ARG A 59 -9.60 -4.07 3.96
CA ARG A 59 -10.44 -5.27 3.82
C ARG A 59 -11.08 -5.75 5.12
N ASN A 60 -10.44 -5.51 6.27
CA ASN A 60 -10.86 -6.10 7.54
C ASN A 60 -11.60 -5.13 8.48
N ILE A 61 -11.55 -3.82 8.21
CA ILE A 61 -12.32 -2.81 8.95
C ILE A 61 -13.67 -2.63 8.28
N LYS A 62 -14.74 -2.57 9.08
CA LYS A 62 -16.09 -2.27 8.57
C LYS A 62 -16.08 -0.90 7.87
N LYS A 63 -16.72 -0.82 6.69
CA LYS A 63 -16.75 0.40 5.87
C LYS A 63 -17.21 1.64 6.67
N GLU A 64 -18.22 1.48 7.53
CA GLU A 64 -18.74 2.54 8.42
C GLU A 64 -17.68 3.13 9.37
N ASN A 65 -16.68 2.34 9.75
CA ASN A 65 -15.63 2.73 10.68
C ASN A 65 -14.38 3.28 9.97
N LEU A 66 -14.34 3.26 8.64
CA LEU A 66 -13.18 3.59 7.83
C LEU A 66 -13.48 4.77 6.91
N LYS A 67 -12.55 5.72 6.82
CA LYS A 67 -12.65 6.85 5.89
C LYS A 67 -11.33 7.10 5.20
N ILE A 68 -11.36 7.22 3.87
CA ILE A 68 -10.23 7.67 3.09
C ILE A 68 -10.22 9.20 3.05
N ASP A 69 -9.06 9.80 3.29
CA ASP A 69 -8.89 11.24 3.15
C ASP A 69 -9.11 11.69 1.72
N ARG A 70 -9.82 12.80 1.51
CA ARG A 70 -10.12 13.33 0.17
C ARG A 70 -8.88 13.68 -0.66
N TYR A 71 -7.74 13.92 0.00
CA TYR A 71 -6.46 14.20 -0.65
C TYR A 71 -5.55 12.96 -0.70
N SER A 72 -6.10 11.77 -0.46
CA SER A 72 -5.38 10.53 -0.62
C SER A 72 -5.10 10.28 -2.10
N LYS A 73 -3.91 9.75 -2.38
CA LYS A 73 -3.61 9.18 -3.70
C LYS A 73 -4.20 7.78 -3.75
N ASN A 74 -5.17 7.59 -4.64
CA ASN A 74 -5.97 6.37 -4.68
C ASN A 74 -5.35 5.24 -5.52
N THR A 75 -4.26 5.52 -6.24
CA THR A 75 -3.57 4.56 -7.09
C THR A 75 -2.08 4.55 -6.76
N PHE A 76 -1.49 3.36 -6.66
CA PHE A 76 -0.04 3.17 -6.57
C PHE A 76 0.36 1.81 -7.16
N TYR A 77 1.65 1.63 -7.39
CA TYR A 77 2.24 0.40 -7.90
C TYR A 77 3.06 -0.27 -6.81
N GLU A 78 2.99 -1.59 -6.74
CA GLU A 78 3.75 -2.39 -5.79
C GLU A 78 4.34 -3.66 -6.40
N PHE A 79 5.51 -4.05 -5.90
CA PHE A 79 6.01 -5.42 -5.97
C PHE A 79 6.77 -5.72 -4.68
N SER A 80 6.99 -6.99 -4.42
CA SER A 80 7.84 -7.48 -3.33
C SER A 80 8.96 -8.34 -3.88
N ASP A 81 10.00 -8.52 -3.07
CA ASP A 81 10.97 -9.58 -3.33
C ASP A 81 10.31 -10.97 -3.22
N ARG A 82 11.04 -12.01 -3.64
CA ARG A 82 10.52 -13.38 -3.68
C ARG A 82 10.02 -13.90 -2.33
N TYR A 83 10.54 -13.37 -1.22
CA TYR A 83 10.24 -13.82 0.13
C TYR A 83 9.22 -12.93 0.86
N ASP A 84 8.70 -11.90 0.18
CA ASP A 84 7.79 -10.91 0.77
C ASP A 84 8.36 -10.21 2.03
N GLU A 85 9.68 -10.07 2.10
CA GLU A 85 10.39 -9.36 3.18
C GLU A 85 10.55 -7.87 2.83
N LYS A 86 10.85 -7.58 1.56
CA LYS A 86 11.04 -6.21 1.05
C LYS A 86 9.94 -5.84 0.09
N TYR A 87 9.31 -4.70 0.36
CA TYR A 87 8.25 -4.15 -0.46
C TYR A 87 8.67 -2.85 -1.12
N TYR A 88 8.26 -2.69 -2.37
CA TYR A 88 8.64 -1.58 -3.22
C TYR A 88 7.41 -0.90 -3.78
N TYR A 89 7.24 0.38 -3.45
CA TYR A 89 6.06 1.17 -3.83
C TYR A 89 6.45 2.37 -4.69
N SER A 90 5.57 2.75 -5.62
CA SER A 90 5.70 3.99 -6.37
C SER A 90 4.33 4.52 -6.83
N PHE A 91 4.22 5.83 -7.05
CA PHE A 91 3.06 6.39 -7.77
C PHE A 91 3.20 6.30 -9.29
N GLU A 92 4.42 6.10 -9.78
CA GLU A 92 4.77 6.10 -11.21
C GLU A 92 5.85 5.04 -11.49
N ILE A 93 5.74 4.34 -12.61
CA ILE A 93 6.73 3.34 -13.03
C ILE A 93 7.87 4.07 -13.75
N ASN A 94 8.85 4.52 -12.97
CA ASN A 94 10.02 5.23 -13.50
C ASN A 94 11.26 4.32 -13.59
N ALA A 95 12.34 4.84 -14.18
CA ALA A 95 13.58 4.11 -14.36
C ALA A 95 14.20 3.59 -13.04
N LYS A 96 14.09 4.37 -11.94
CA LYS A 96 14.57 3.97 -10.61
C LYS A 96 13.77 2.77 -10.08
N TYR A 97 12.45 2.80 -10.23
CA TYR A 97 11.56 1.71 -9.82
C TYR A 97 11.86 0.43 -10.62
N MET A 98 11.96 0.55 -11.94
CA MET A 98 12.28 -0.57 -12.82
C MET A 98 13.70 -1.13 -12.61
N LYS A 99 14.65 -0.30 -12.14
CA LYS A 99 15.98 -0.78 -11.74
C LYS A 99 15.88 -1.69 -10.52
N LYS A 100 15.15 -1.29 -9.47
CA LYS A 100 14.91 -2.15 -8.29
C LYS A 100 14.18 -3.43 -8.66
N TRP A 101 13.16 -3.32 -9.51
CA TRP A 101 12.40 -4.46 -10.00
C TRP A 101 13.27 -5.55 -10.66
N ARG A 102 14.25 -5.14 -11.49
CA ARG A 102 15.22 -6.08 -12.08
C ARG A 102 16.19 -6.69 -11.06
N GLN A 103 16.53 -5.94 -10.00
CA GLN A 103 17.40 -6.45 -8.93
C GLN A 103 16.72 -7.54 -8.11
N GLU A 104 15.39 -7.48 -8.00
CA GLU A 104 14.57 -8.48 -7.28
C GLU A 104 14.06 -9.60 -8.21
N GLU A 105 14.79 -9.91 -9.29
CA GLU A 105 14.50 -10.98 -10.25
C GLU A 105 13.23 -10.81 -11.11
N CYS A 106 12.73 -9.58 -11.22
CA CYS A 106 11.57 -9.20 -12.05
C CYS A 106 10.25 -9.86 -11.61
N PRO A 107 9.75 -9.62 -10.38
CA PRO A 107 8.47 -10.14 -9.90
C PRO A 107 7.28 -9.53 -10.66
N ASP A 108 6.05 -9.94 -10.36
CA ASP A 108 4.88 -9.24 -10.91
C ASP A 108 4.78 -7.82 -10.30
N ILE A 109 4.57 -6.81 -11.14
CA ILE A 109 4.22 -5.45 -10.68
C ILE A 109 2.71 -5.35 -10.66
N PHE A 110 2.18 -5.03 -9.49
CA PHE A 110 0.77 -4.81 -9.27
C PHE A 110 0.44 -3.33 -9.30
N LYS A 111 -0.72 -2.98 -9.86
CA LYS A 111 -1.39 -1.71 -9.64
C LYS A 111 -2.46 -1.92 -8.58
N VAL A 112 -2.42 -1.11 -7.54
CA VAL A 112 -3.41 -1.09 -6.46
C VAL A 112 -4.21 0.19 -6.58
N GLU A 113 -5.53 0.06 -6.63
CA GLU A 113 -6.47 1.16 -6.73
C GLU A 113 -7.56 1.03 -5.67
N ILE A 114 -7.96 2.16 -5.10
CA ILE A 114 -9.07 2.24 -4.16
C ILE A 114 -10.08 3.30 -4.59
N ASP A 115 -11.36 2.94 -4.55
CA ASP A 115 -12.42 3.92 -4.63
C ASP A 115 -12.62 4.57 -3.25
N SER A 116 -12.50 5.90 -3.18
CA SER A 116 -12.58 6.63 -1.91
C SER A 116 -13.98 6.68 -1.30
N GLU A 117 -15.02 6.43 -2.09
CA GLU A 117 -16.43 6.48 -1.70
C GLU A 117 -16.94 5.09 -1.35
N THR A 118 -16.71 4.12 -2.24
CA THR A 118 -17.21 2.74 -2.06
C THR A 118 -16.26 1.86 -1.23
N LEU A 119 -15.01 2.31 -1.04
CA LEU A 119 -13.91 1.56 -0.41
C LEU A 119 -13.58 0.24 -1.14
N GLU A 120 -13.95 0.13 -2.42
CA GLU A 120 -13.61 -1.01 -3.25
C GLU A 120 -12.13 -0.99 -3.63
N LEU A 121 -11.48 -2.13 -3.43
CA LEU A 121 -10.06 -2.33 -3.71
C LEU A 121 -9.87 -3.19 -4.95
N LYS A 122 -9.09 -2.68 -5.90
CA LYS A 122 -8.61 -3.42 -7.06
C LYS A 122 -7.10 -3.61 -6.96
N LYS A 123 -6.64 -4.83 -7.21
CA LYS A 123 -5.22 -5.16 -7.34
C LYS A 123 -5.06 -6.02 -8.58
N GLU A 124 -4.39 -5.47 -9.58
CA GLU A 124 -4.21 -6.11 -10.89
C GLU A 124 -2.72 -6.20 -11.23
N VAL A 125 -2.33 -7.26 -11.93
CA VAL A 125 -0.96 -7.34 -12.45
C VAL A 125 -0.90 -6.55 -13.75
N ILE A 126 -0.02 -5.56 -13.79
CA ILE A 126 0.16 -4.68 -14.96
C ILE A 126 1.47 -4.90 -15.69
N PHE A 127 2.42 -5.60 -15.07
CA PHE A 127 3.71 -5.89 -15.67
C PHE A 127 4.23 -7.22 -15.13
N LYS A 128 4.70 -8.07 -16.04
CA LYS A 128 5.25 -9.39 -15.72
C LYS A 128 6.56 -9.58 -16.45
N LYS A 129 7.44 -10.41 -15.90
CA LYS A 129 8.61 -10.91 -16.63
C LYS A 129 8.16 -11.67 -17.87
N ILE A 130 8.75 -11.36 -19.01
CA ILE A 130 8.50 -12.10 -20.24
C ILE A 130 9.16 -13.48 -20.08
N ASP A 131 8.36 -14.54 -20.09
CA ASP A 131 8.88 -15.90 -20.20
C ASP A 131 9.24 -16.17 -21.66
N ARG A 132 10.52 -16.33 -21.95
CA ARG A 132 11.03 -16.59 -23.30
C ARG A 132 11.00 -18.08 -23.67
N ARG A 133 10.47 -18.96 -22.81
CA ARG A 133 10.33 -20.40 -23.10
C ARG A 133 9.21 -20.75 -24.08
N ILE A 134 8.50 -19.76 -24.63
CA ILE A 134 7.47 -19.96 -25.67
C ILE A 134 7.96 -19.33 -26.98
N LYS A 135 8.85 -20.05 -27.67
CA LYS A 135 9.23 -20.02 -29.10
C LYS A 135 10.00 -21.34 -29.31
N ASP A 136 9.63 -22.32 -30.12
CA ASP A 136 8.71 -22.43 -31.24
C ASP A 136 8.16 -23.88 -31.27
N ALA A 137 6.88 -24.07 -31.62
CA ALA A 137 6.31 -25.35 -32.06
C ALA A 137 5.63 -25.12 -33.42
#